data_AF-A0A9P6TMV7-F1
#
_entry.id   AF-A0A9P6TMV7-F1
#
_cell.length_a   1.000
_cell.length_b   1.000
_cell.length_c   1.000
_cell.angle_alpha   90.00
_cell.angle_beta   90.00
_cell.angle_gamma   90.00
#
_symmetry.space_group_name_H-M   'P 1'
#
loop_
_entity.id
_entity.type
_entity.pdbx_description
1 polymer ?
#
loop_
_entity_poly.entity_id
_entity_poly.type
_entity_poly.pdbx_seq_one_letter_code
_entity_poly.pdbx_strand_id
1 'polypeptide(L)'
;MWTRWICCFLLFILIGLAIAAGVLASQFKQPQVSFNGVTNDPNGLPRFQKSDSNSLAFNINMGFQFSVENPNIEQLTFETIKAMAYYPTAPHQQIGGGELRDLHIDAYGTTNFTFPFHIQYDPAKDPQHAILMDIISKCGPSGGQDFVVNYDLVPTVRILGIPISLTLSRTAKFPCPFSDAELPLPTDVALVNAQQQPE
;
A
#
# COMPACT_ATOMS: atom_id res chain seq x y z
N MET A 1 -15.79 -33.38 -48.34
CA MET A 1 -16.43 -34.16 -47.25
C MET A 1 -15.70 -34.05 -45.90
N TRP A 2 -14.37 -33.89 -45.85
CA TRP A 2 -13.59 -33.82 -44.60
C TRP A 2 -13.76 -32.54 -43.76
N THR A 3 -14.08 -31.41 -44.40
CA THR A 3 -14.21 -30.10 -43.72
C THR A 3 -15.34 -30.08 -42.67
N ARG A 4 -16.42 -30.84 -42.88
CA ARG A 4 -17.54 -30.94 -41.92
C ARG A 4 -17.13 -31.72 -40.67
N TRP A 5 -16.36 -32.80 -40.84
CA TRP A 5 -15.86 -33.61 -39.72
C TRP A 5 -14.85 -32.84 -38.86
N ILE A 6 -13.93 -32.11 -39.49
CA ILE A 6 -12.95 -31.27 -38.78
C ILE A 6 -13.67 -30.14 -38.03
N CYS A 7 -14.67 -29.50 -38.63
CA CYS A 7 -15.44 -28.44 -37.97
C CYS A 7 -16.22 -28.95 -36.75
N CYS A 8 -16.91 -30.09 -36.86
CA CYS A 8 -17.62 -30.68 -35.72
C CYS A 8 -16.66 -31.07 -34.59
N PHE A 9 -15.50 -31.64 -34.92
CA PHE A 9 -14.50 -32.02 -33.91
C PHE A 9 -13.92 -30.81 -33.19
N LEU A 10 -13.60 -29.72 -33.91
CA LEU A 10 -13.15 -28.46 -33.31
C LEU A 10 -14.23 -27.82 -32.44
N LEU A 11 -15.50 -27.85 -32.87
CA LEU A 11 -16.63 -27.36 -32.06
C LEU A 11 -16.74 -28.13 -30.74
N PHE A 12 -16.65 -29.46 -30.76
CA PHE A 12 -16.69 -30.27 -29.53
C PHE A 12 -15.53 -29.95 -28.59
N ILE A 13 -14.32 -29.73 -29.12
CA ILE A 13 -13.16 -29.31 -28.31
C ILE A 13 -13.43 -27.94 -27.68
N LEU A 14 -13.92 -26.96 -28.45
CA LEU A 14 -14.21 -25.62 -27.94
C LEU A 14 -15.29 -25.65 -26.85
N ILE A 15 -16.35 -26.43 -27.04
CA ILE A 15 -17.39 -26.63 -26.02
C ILE A 15 -16.82 -27.30 -24.78
N GLY A 16 -15.99 -28.34 -24.95
CA GLY A 16 -15.31 -29.02 -23.84
C GLY A 16 -14.42 -28.08 -23.04
N LEU A 17 -13.62 -27.25 -23.71
CA LEU A 17 -12.78 -26.22 -23.09
C LEU A 17 -13.62 -25.15 -22.38
N ALA A 18 -14.73 -24.71 -22.98
CA ALA A 18 -15.63 -23.73 -22.37
C ALA A 18 -16.29 -24.27 -21.10
N ILE A 19 -16.73 -25.54 -21.11
CA ILE A 19 -17.28 -26.20 -19.92
C ILE A 19 -16.20 -26.35 -18.85
N ALA A 20 -15.00 -26.81 -19.21
CA ALA A 20 -13.89 -26.94 -18.28
C ALA A 20 -13.53 -25.59 -17.64
N ALA A 21 -13.43 -24.53 -18.44
CA ALA A 21 -13.20 -23.17 -17.96
C ALA A 21 -14.33 -22.68 -17.05
N GLY A 22 -15.59 -22.97 -17.39
CA GLY A 22 -16.75 -22.63 -16.56
C GLY A 22 -16.75 -23.34 -15.21
N VAL A 23 -16.39 -24.62 -15.18
CA VAL A 23 -16.24 -25.39 -13.92
C VAL A 23 -15.10 -24.81 -13.07
N LEU A 24 -13.92 -24.55 -13.67
CA LEU A 24 -12.80 -23.94 -12.96
C LEU A 24 -13.15 -22.56 -12.40
N ALA A 25 -13.83 -21.72 -13.19
CA ALA A 25 -14.30 -20.42 -12.74
C ALA A 25 -15.33 -20.51 -11.61
N SER A 26 -16.21 -21.52 -11.61
CA SER A 26 -17.20 -21.72 -10.55
C SER A 26 -16.60 -22.13 -9.20
N GLN A 27 -15.41 -22.72 -9.22
CA GLN A 27 -14.71 -23.17 -8.01
C GLN A 27 -13.83 -22.08 -7.40
N PHE A 28 -13.67 -20.93 -8.07
CA PHE A 28 -12.88 -19.81 -7.58
C PHE A 28 -13.56 -19.15 -6.38
N LYS A 29 -12.86 -19.13 -5.26
CA LYS A 29 -13.24 -18.51 -3.99
C LYS A 29 -12.36 -17.30 -3.73
N GLN A 30 -12.91 -16.24 -3.15
CA GLN A 30 -12.11 -15.07 -2.79
C GLN A 30 -11.11 -15.43 -1.67
N PRO A 31 -9.80 -15.16 -1.83
CA PRO A 31 -8.82 -15.31 -0.75
C PRO A 31 -9.15 -14.37 0.42
N GLN A 32 -8.84 -14.81 1.65
CA GLN A 32 -9.00 -13.97 2.84
C GLN A 32 -7.68 -13.27 3.15
N VAL A 33 -7.75 -11.96 3.41
CA VAL A 33 -6.58 -11.15 3.77
C VAL A 33 -6.71 -10.69 5.21
N SER A 34 -5.71 -11.01 6.03
CA SER A 34 -5.63 -10.60 7.43
C SER A 34 -4.45 -9.66 7.64
N PHE A 35 -4.67 -8.60 8.42
CA PHE A 35 -3.63 -7.69 8.87
C PHE A 35 -3.12 -8.13 10.24
N ASN A 36 -1.83 -8.45 10.32
CA ASN A 36 -1.21 -9.01 11.52
C ASN A 36 -0.48 -7.96 12.37
N GLY A 37 -0.45 -6.71 11.91
CA GLY A 37 0.14 -5.59 12.63
C GLY A 37 1.29 -4.91 11.90
N VAL A 38 1.96 -4.02 12.63
CA VAL A 38 3.07 -3.21 12.15
C VAL A 38 4.38 -3.76 12.72
N THR A 39 5.38 -3.91 11.87
CA THR A 39 6.75 -4.30 12.20
C THR A 39 7.76 -3.28 11.64
N ASN A 40 9.04 -3.53 11.85
CA ASN A 40 10.10 -2.73 11.24
C ASN A 40 10.11 -2.91 9.72
N ASP A 41 10.64 -1.91 9.02
CA ASP A 41 10.75 -1.97 7.57
C ASP A 41 11.52 -3.24 7.11
N PRO A 42 11.01 -4.00 6.12
CA PRO A 42 11.64 -5.24 5.70
C PRO A 42 13.02 -5.04 5.07
N ASN A 43 13.37 -3.82 4.64
CA ASN A 43 14.70 -3.48 4.13
C ASN A 43 15.66 -3.00 5.23
N GLY A 44 15.25 -3.06 6.50
CA GLY A 44 16.08 -2.68 7.65
C GLY A 44 16.20 -1.18 7.87
N LEU A 45 15.32 -0.37 7.28
CA LEU A 45 15.33 1.07 7.48
C LEU A 45 14.88 1.43 8.90
N PRO A 46 15.55 2.41 9.57
CA PRO A 46 15.11 2.91 10.85
C PRO A 46 13.69 3.47 10.77
N ARG A 47 12.90 3.18 11.82
CA ARG A 47 11.48 3.55 11.90
C ARG A 47 11.25 5.05 11.74
N PHE A 48 12.11 5.86 12.33
CA PHE A 48 12.08 7.31 12.21
C PHE A 48 13.46 7.81 11.83
N GLN A 49 13.53 8.72 10.85
CA GLN A 49 14.77 9.33 10.39
C GLN A 49 14.52 10.81 10.12
N LYS A 50 15.19 11.68 10.88
CA LYS A 50 15.21 13.11 10.61
C LYS A 50 16.14 13.42 9.44
N SER A 51 15.80 14.41 8.62
CA SER A 51 16.71 14.87 7.56
C SER A 51 17.85 15.69 8.14
N ASP A 52 19.08 15.42 7.70
CA ASP A 52 20.25 16.21 8.09
C ASP A 52 20.26 17.62 7.47
N SER A 53 19.59 17.80 6.33
CA SER A 53 19.58 19.05 5.57
C SER A 53 18.45 19.99 5.95
N ASN A 54 17.38 19.48 6.57
CA ASN A 54 16.21 20.26 6.96
C ASN A 54 15.63 19.72 8.27
N SER A 55 15.69 20.53 9.32
CA SER A 55 15.28 20.15 10.68
C SER A 55 13.78 19.84 10.82
N LEU A 56 12.95 20.20 9.84
CA LEU A 56 11.52 19.86 9.83
C LEU A 56 11.21 18.64 8.96
N ALA A 57 12.10 18.24 8.04
CA ALA A 57 11.87 17.08 7.19
C ALA A 57 12.20 15.77 7.93
N PHE A 58 11.35 14.76 7.75
CA PHE A 58 11.55 13.45 8.36
C PHE A 58 10.93 12.33 7.52
N ASN A 59 11.43 11.11 7.74
CA ASN A 59 10.92 9.89 7.14
C ASN A 59 10.46 8.92 8.22
N ILE A 60 9.36 8.22 7.94
CA ILE A 60 8.85 7.12 8.76
C ILE A 60 8.86 5.86 7.90
N ASN A 61 9.48 4.79 8.36
CA ASN A 61 9.57 3.52 7.63
C ASN A 61 8.98 2.40 8.47
N MET A 62 8.09 1.61 7.88
CA MET A 62 7.36 0.55 8.56
C MET A 62 7.16 -0.65 7.65
N GLY A 63 7.07 -1.83 8.24
CA GLY A 63 6.57 -3.03 7.56
C GLY A 63 5.15 -3.33 8.02
N PHE A 64 4.22 -3.59 7.10
CA PHE A 64 2.89 -4.08 7.42
C PHE A 64 2.82 -5.58 7.18
N GLN A 65 2.54 -6.35 8.22
CA GLN A 65 2.45 -7.80 8.13
C GLN A 65 1.05 -8.21 7.70
N PHE A 66 0.98 -9.02 6.65
CA PHE A 66 -0.26 -9.59 6.14
C PHE A 66 -0.16 -11.11 6.03
N SER A 67 -1.30 -11.76 6.18
CA SER A 67 -1.52 -13.17 5.81
C SER A 67 -2.62 -13.23 4.77
N VAL A 68 -2.38 -14.00 3.70
CA VAL A 68 -3.39 -14.31 2.68
C VAL A 68 -3.67 -15.80 2.73
N GLU A 69 -4.89 -16.17 3.07
CA GLU A 69 -5.37 -17.55 2.98
C GLU A 69 -6.06 -17.75 1.63
N ASN A 70 -5.49 -18.61 0.79
CA ASN A 70 -6.00 -18.92 -0.54
C ASN A 70 -6.59 -20.33 -0.57
N PRO A 71 -7.92 -20.48 -0.57
CA PRO A 71 -8.59 -21.78 -0.64
C PRO A 71 -8.67 -22.36 -2.07
N ASN A 72 -8.08 -21.69 -3.07
CA ASN A 72 -8.12 -22.12 -4.47
C ASN A 72 -6.98 -23.09 -4.80
N ILE A 73 -7.20 -23.91 -5.83
CA ILE A 73 -6.16 -24.77 -6.43
C ILE A 73 -5.15 -24.00 -7.26
N GLU A 74 -5.52 -22.80 -7.74
CA GLU A 74 -4.64 -21.94 -8.51
C GLU A 74 -3.87 -21.00 -7.58
N GLN A 75 -2.58 -20.83 -7.87
CA GLN A 75 -1.74 -19.80 -7.26
C GLN A 75 -2.05 -18.44 -7.90
N LEU A 76 -1.82 -17.37 -7.14
CA LEU A 76 -1.98 -16.00 -7.63
C LEU A 76 -0.65 -15.27 -7.52
N THR A 77 -0.14 -14.78 -8.64
CA THR A 77 1.06 -13.93 -8.66
C THR A 77 0.67 -12.49 -8.94
N PHE A 78 0.96 -11.62 -7.97
CA PHE A 78 0.95 -10.18 -8.20
C PHE A 78 2.32 -9.77 -8.75
N GLU A 79 2.31 -9.13 -9.92
CA GLU A 79 3.51 -8.52 -10.48
C GLU A 79 3.95 -7.34 -9.60
N THR A 80 3.00 -6.49 -9.23
CA THR A 80 3.22 -5.41 -8.28
C THR A 80 2.01 -5.22 -7.38
N ILE A 81 2.25 -4.81 -6.14
CA ILE A 81 1.26 -4.22 -5.26
C ILE A 81 1.84 -2.87 -4.88
N LYS A 82 1.24 -1.79 -5.37
CA LYS A 82 1.68 -0.43 -5.07
C LYS A 82 0.68 0.27 -4.18
N ALA A 83 1.14 0.91 -3.12
CA ALA A 83 0.34 1.78 -2.28
C ALA A 83 0.83 3.23 -2.42
N MET A 84 -0.09 4.17 -2.55
CA MET A 84 0.19 5.61 -2.55
C MET A 84 -0.64 6.23 -1.44
N ALA A 85 0.00 6.94 -0.52
CA ALA A 85 -0.63 7.52 0.64
C ALA A 85 -0.68 9.05 0.55
N TYR A 86 -1.81 9.59 0.97
CA TYR A 86 -2.18 11.00 0.94
C TYR A 86 -2.68 11.42 2.31
N TYR A 87 -2.29 12.61 2.73
CA TYR A 87 -2.76 13.16 3.99
C TYR A 87 -4.13 13.84 3.79
N PRO A 88 -5.11 13.70 4.72
CA PRO A 88 -6.45 14.24 4.51
C PRO A 88 -6.51 15.75 4.26
N THR A 89 -5.62 16.54 4.88
CA THR A 89 -5.54 18.00 4.68
C THR A 89 -4.83 18.39 3.37
N ALA A 90 -4.18 17.43 2.70
CA ALA A 90 -3.47 17.62 1.43
C ALA A 90 -3.71 16.42 0.48
N PRO A 91 -4.96 16.19 0.03
CA PRO A 91 -5.34 14.96 -0.67
C PRO A 91 -4.69 14.79 -2.06
N HIS A 92 -4.11 15.85 -2.62
CA HIS A 92 -3.43 15.82 -3.91
C HIS A 92 -1.91 15.65 -3.79
N GLN A 93 -1.38 15.70 -2.57
CA GLN A 93 0.05 15.54 -2.31
C GLN A 93 0.31 14.14 -1.76
N GLN A 94 1.02 13.31 -2.53
CA GLN A 94 1.49 12.03 -2.02
C GLN A 94 2.53 12.30 -0.94
N ILE A 95 2.28 11.76 0.25
CA ILE A 95 3.17 11.86 1.43
C ILE A 95 3.87 10.53 1.73
N GLY A 96 3.45 9.45 1.09
CA GLY A 96 4.01 8.14 1.37
C GLY A 96 3.53 7.07 0.42
N GLY A 97 3.92 5.83 0.71
CA GLY A 97 3.57 4.68 -0.09
C GLY A 97 4.55 3.55 0.06
N GLY A 98 4.36 2.54 -0.78
CA GLY A 98 5.16 1.34 -0.78
C GLY A 98 4.93 0.55 -2.05
N GLU A 99 5.87 -0.33 -2.36
CA GLU A 99 5.74 -1.24 -3.49
C GLU A 99 6.30 -2.60 -3.11
N LEU A 100 5.52 -3.65 -3.38
CA LEU A 100 5.96 -5.03 -3.30
C LEU A 100 5.85 -5.64 -4.69
N ARG A 101 6.89 -6.32 -5.15
CA ARG A 101 6.93 -6.98 -6.46
C ARG A 101 6.93 -8.49 -6.31
N ASP A 102 6.43 -9.17 -7.34
CA ASP A 102 6.51 -10.62 -7.48
C ASP A 102 6.00 -11.37 -6.24
N LEU A 103 4.86 -10.94 -5.69
CA LEU A 103 4.22 -11.61 -4.57
C LEU A 103 3.48 -12.85 -5.08
N HIS A 104 3.95 -14.01 -4.65
CA HIS A 104 3.37 -15.31 -4.95
C HIS A 104 2.48 -15.75 -3.80
N ILE A 105 1.17 -15.88 -4.06
CA ILE A 105 0.21 -16.44 -3.13
C ILE A 105 0.01 -17.92 -3.47
N ASP A 106 0.32 -18.78 -2.51
CA ASP A 106 0.29 -20.23 -2.69
C ASP A 106 -1.13 -20.76 -2.93
N ALA A 107 -1.25 -21.84 -3.69
CA ALA A 107 -2.50 -22.60 -3.79
C ALA A 107 -2.75 -23.39 -2.51
N TYR A 108 -4.01 -23.48 -2.07
CA TYR A 108 -4.43 -24.19 -0.85
C TYR A 108 -3.57 -23.88 0.38
N GLY A 109 -3.18 -22.62 0.55
CA GLY A 109 -2.14 -22.24 1.51
C GLY A 109 -2.37 -20.89 2.16
N THR A 110 -1.51 -20.60 3.13
CA THR A 110 -1.40 -19.28 3.77
C THR A 110 -0.05 -18.67 3.41
N THR A 111 -0.06 -17.54 2.73
CA THR A 111 1.14 -16.78 2.40
C THR A 111 1.26 -15.60 3.34
N ASN A 112 2.39 -15.52 4.05
CA ASN A 112 2.72 -14.40 4.93
C ASN A 112 3.72 -13.48 4.23
N PHE A 113 3.48 -12.18 4.25
CA PHE A 113 4.41 -11.19 3.70
C PHE A 113 4.42 -9.90 4.50
N THR A 114 5.52 -9.16 4.38
CA THR A 114 5.66 -7.83 4.95
C THR A 114 5.68 -6.81 3.81
N PHE A 115 4.68 -5.94 3.78
CA PHE A 115 4.60 -4.85 2.83
C PHE A 115 5.43 -3.65 3.33
N PRO A 116 6.44 -3.17 2.58
CA PRO A 116 7.20 -1.98 2.97
C PRO A 116 6.34 -0.73 2.79
N PHE A 117 6.32 0.16 3.78
CA PHE A 117 5.57 1.41 3.71
C PHE A 117 6.38 2.56 4.30
N HIS A 118 6.47 3.64 3.54
CA HIS A 118 7.29 4.80 3.85
C HIS A 118 6.44 6.06 3.81
N ILE A 119 6.58 6.93 4.82
CA ILE A 119 6.05 8.29 4.80
C ILE A 119 7.25 9.23 4.77
N GLN A 120 7.19 10.23 3.89
CA GLN A 120 8.22 11.25 3.74
C GLN A 120 7.55 12.61 3.91
N TYR A 121 7.85 13.28 5.02
CA TYR A 121 7.43 14.65 5.24
C TYR A 121 8.51 15.60 4.73
N ASP A 122 8.11 16.50 3.84
CA ASP A 122 8.95 17.55 3.27
C ASP A 122 8.23 18.90 3.45
N PRO A 123 8.77 19.83 4.26
CA PRO A 123 8.16 21.14 4.48
C PRO A 123 8.03 21.97 3.19
N ALA A 124 8.84 21.72 2.16
CA ALA A 124 8.70 22.41 0.87
C ALA A 124 7.40 22.04 0.15
N LYS A 125 6.82 20.87 0.47
CA LYS A 125 5.54 20.37 -0.09
C LYS A 125 4.35 20.66 0.83
N ASP A 126 4.59 21.30 1.97
CA ASP A 126 3.59 21.70 2.96
C ASP A 126 3.88 23.13 3.43
N PRO A 127 3.71 24.15 2.55
CA PRO A 127 4.15 25.52 2.80
C PRO A 127 3.43 26.21 3.97
N GLN A 128 2.28 25.66 4.40
CA GLN A 128 1.53 26.14 5.57
C GLN A 128 1.76 25.25 6.81
N HIS A 129 2.62 24.24 6.70
CA HIS A 129 2.87 23.23 7.73
C HIS A 129 1.59 22.56 8.22
N ALA A 130 0.53 22.50 7.40
CA ALA A 130 -0.78 22.01 7.79
C ALA A 130 -0.76 20.50 8.05
N ILE A 131 0.06 19.76 7.29
CA ILE A 131 0.27 18.33 7.53
C ILE A 131 1.05 18.18 8.84
N LEU A 132 2.18 18.87 9.00
CA LEU A 132 3.01 18.78 10.21
C LEU A 132 2.24 19.11 11.49
N MET A 133 1.49 20.21 11.49
CA MET A 133 0.71 20.64 12.65
C MET A 133 -0.41 19.66 12.99
N ASP A 134 -1.07 19.09 11.98
CA ASP A 134 -2.08 18.06 12.23
C ASP A 134 -1.44 16.78 12.82
N ILE A 135 -0.27 16.38 12.31
CA ILE A 135 0.51 15.25 12.86
C ILE A 135 0.88 15.51 14.32
N ILE A 136 1.45 16.68 14.64
CA ILE A 136 1.81 17.05 16.02
C ILE A 136 0.58 17.09 16.92
N SER A 137 -0.56 17.58 16.44
CA SER A 137 -1.78 17.64 17.25
C SER A 137 -2.38 16.26 17.56
N LYS A 138 -2.22 15.29 16.65
CA LYS A 138 -2.74 13.92 16.82
C LYS A 138 -1.78 13.01 17.56
N CYS A 139 -0.48 13.15 17.27
CA CYS A 139 0.58 12.25 17.68
C CYS A 139 1.69 12.89 18.51
N GLY A 140 1.49 14.12 19.00
CA GLY A 140 2.42 14.77 19.93
C GLY A 140 2.03 14.54 21.41
N PRO A 141 2.74 15.21 22.35
CA PRO A 141 2.64 14.98 23.79
C PRO A 141 1.25 15.15 24.43
N SER A 142 0.34 15.86 23.74
CA SER A 142 -1.05 16.07 24.16
C SER A 142 -2.06 15.37 23.24
N GLY A 143 -1.56 14.68 22.21
CA GLY A 143 -2.30 13.92 21.23
C GLY A 143 -2.67 12.54 21.77
N GLY A 144 -3.85 12.06 21.37
CA GLY A 144 -4.33 10.72 21.68
C GLY A 144 -5.28 10.22 20.59
N GLN A 145 -5.11 10.74 19.37
CA GLN A 145 -5.98 10.45 18.24
C GLN A 145 -5.25 9.57 17.22
N ASP A 146 -6.00 8.72 16.54
CA ASP A 146 -5.46 7.88 15.48
C ASP A 146 -4.90 8.74 14.34
N PHE A 147 -3.77 8.29 13.79
CA PHE A 147 -3.20 8.82 12.57
C PHE A 147 -4.05 8.34 11.38
N VAL A 148 -4.51 9.28 10.55
CA VAL A 148 -5.43 9.00 9.44
C VAL A 148 -4.73 9.23 8.11
N VAL A 149 -4.82 8.26 7.22
CA VAL A 149 -4.23 8.30 5.88
C VAL A 149 -5.23 7.84 4.84
N ASN A 150 -5.38 8.62 3.77
CA ASN A 150 -6.05 8.15 2.57
C ASN A 150 -5.03 7.43 1.69
N TYR A 151 -5.39 6.30 1.10
CA TYR A 151 -4.48 5.56 0.25
C TYR A 151 -5.16 4.97 -0.98
N ASP A 152 -4.39 4.93 -2.05
CA ASP A 152 -4.70 4.20 -3.27
C ASP A 152 -3.83 2.95 -3.31
N LEU A 153 -4.49 1.79 -3.37
CA LEU A 153 -3.85 0.50 -3.57
C LEU A 153 -4.03 0.05 -5.02
N VAL A 154 -2.93 -0.21 -5.70
CA VAL A 154 -2.86 -0.57 -7.11
C VAL A 154 -2.19 -1.94 -7.23
N PRO A 155 -2.94 -3.05 -7.04
CA PRO A 155 -2.45 -4.37 -7.40
C PRO A 155 -2.43 -4.54 -8.91
N THR A 156 -1.36 -5.17 -9.40
CA THR A 156 -1.16 -5.55 -10.80
C THR A 156 -1.02 -7.06 -10.87
N VAL A 157 -1.91 -7.70 -11.61
CA VAL A 157 -1.86 -9.14 -11.90
C VAL A 157 -1.58 -9.35 -13.37
N ARG A 158 -0.87 -10.42 -13.72
CA ARG A 158 -0.59 -10.76 -15.11
C ARG A 158 -1.44 -11.93 -15.55
N ILE A 159 -2.34 -11.69 -16.50
CA ILE A 159 -3.21 -12.73 -17.07
C ILE A 159 -2.85 -12.86 -18.55
N LEU A 160 -2.40 -14.06 -18.96
CA LEU A 160 -1.99 -14.36 -20.34
C LEU A 160 -0.99 -13.34 -20.93
N GLY A 161 -0.04 -12.88 -20.10
CA GLY A 161 1.01 -11.93 -20.50
C GLY A 161 0.61 -10.46 -20.48
N ILE A 162 -0.67 -10.13 -20.24
CA ILE A 162 -1.15 -8.74 -20.16
C ILE A 162 -1.22 -8.33 -18.68
N PRO A 163 -0.54 -7.25 -18.26
CA PRO A 163 -0.69 -6.71 -16.91
C PRO A 163 -2.04 -5.99 -16.79
N ILE A 164 -2.81 -6.35 -15.77
CA ILE A 164 -4.09 -5.73 -15.44
C ILE A 164 -3.94 -5.12 -14.05
N SER A 165 -4.16 -3.80 -13.97
CA SER A 165 -4.11 -3.04 -12.72
C SER A 165 -5.48 -2.42 -12.43
N LEU A 166 -5.84 -2.34 -11.16
CA LEU A 166 -7.04 -1.65 -10.68
C LEU A 166 -6.67 -0.77 -9.50
N THR A 167 -7.30 0.39 -9.35
CA THR A 167 -7.04 1.30 -8.22
C THR A 167 -8.15 1.18 -7.19
N LEU A 168 -7.78 0.87 -5.95
CA LEU A 168 -8.68 0.82 -4.78
C LEU A 168 -8.36 1.96 -3.83
N SER A 169 -9.26 2.94 -3.73
CA SER A 169 -9.14 4.04 -2.78
C SER A 169 -9.83 3.71 -1.47
N ARG A 170 -9.12 3.92 -0.35
CA ARG A 170 -9.57 3.63 1.02
C ARG A 170 -8.94 4.62 2.01
N THR A 171 -9.46 4.61 3.23
CA THR A 171 -8.92 5.37 4.36
C THR A 171 -8.52 4.40 5.47
N ALA A 172 -7.29 4.54 5.97
CA ALA A 172 -6.79 3.80 7.12
C ALA A 172 -6.67 4.71 8.34
N LYS A 173 -6.87 4.12 9.52
CA LYS A 173 -6.63 4.74 10.83
C LYS A 173 -5.75 3.80 11.62
N PHE A 174 -4.66 4.30 12.18
CA PHE A 174 -3.76 3.49 12.99
C PHE A 174 -3.14 4.33 14.12
N PRO A 175 -2.69 3.68 15.21
CA PRO A 175 -2.00 4.37 16.29
C PRO A 175 -0.76 5.11 15.80
N CYS A 176 -0.39 6.20 16.47
CA CYS A 176 0.79 6.99 16.12
C CYS A 176 2.04 6.11 16.08
N PRO A 177 2.76 6.06 14.94
CA PRO A 177 3.83 5.08 14.75
C PRO A 177 5.16 5.45 15.42
N PHE A 178 5.27 6.63 16.03
CA PHE A 178 6.48 7.19 16.66
C PHE A 178 6.15 7.74 18.05
N SER A 179 7.18 7.94 18.87
CA SER A 179 7.01 8.56 20.19
C SER A 179 7.10 10.08 20.10
N ASP A 180 6.47 10.78 21.04
CA ASP A 180 6.42 12.26 21.08
C ASP A 180 7.80 12.93 21.06
N ALA A 181 8.83 12.21 21.52
CA ALA A 181 10.20 12.70 21.63
C ALA A 181 10.92 12.83 20.28
N GLU A 182 10.42 12.20 19.21
CA GLU A 182 11.05 12.23 17.89
C GLU A 182 10.53 13.34 16.97
N LEU A 183 9.33 13.90 17.22
CA LEU A 183 8.75 14.93 16.37
C LEU A 183 9.41 16.30 16.57
N PRO A 184 9.51 17.14 15.51
CA PRO A 184 9.85 18.55 15.66
C PRO A 184 8.88 19.23 16.64
N LEU A 185 9.39 20.00 17.59
CA LEU A 185 8.56 20.68 18.57
C LEU A 185 7.83 21.87 17.90
N PRO A 186 6.64 22.28 18.40
CA PRO A 186 5.95 23.48 17.90
C PRO A 186 6.83 24.74 17.91
N THR A 187 7.76 24.83 18.87
CA THR A 187 8.76 25.90 18.95
C THR A 187 9.74 25.89 17.77
N ASP A 188 10.09 24.71 17.25
CA ASP A 188 10.98 24.59 16.10
C ASP A 188 10.29 25.10 14.82
N VAL A 189 8.99 24.84 14.68
CA VAL A 189 8.16 25.36 13.58
C VAL A 189 8.05 26.89 13.67
N ALA A 190 7.85 27.44 14.87
CA ALA A 190 7.80 28.89 15.08
C ALA A 190 9.12 29.58 14.74
N LEU A 191 10.26 28.96 15.08
CA LEU A 191 11.59 29.49 14.73
C LEU A 191 11.85 29.49 13.23
N VAL A 192 11.48 28.41 12.52
CA VAL A 192 11.64 28.33 11.06
C VAL A 192 10.74 29.35 10.35
N ASN A 193 9.49 29.50 10.79
CA ASN A 193 8.57 30.51 10.26
C ASN A 193 9.11 31.93 10.48
N ALA A 194 9.73 32.22 11.64
CA ALA A 194 10.34 33.52 11.92
C ALA A 194 11.57 33.82 11.05
N GLN A 195 12.25 32.79 10.53
CA GLN A 195 13.39 32.94 9.62
C GLN A 195 13.01 33.04 8.14
N GLN A 196 11.79 32.63 7.76
CA GLN A 196 11.30 32.66 6.38
C GLN A 196 10.52 33.92 6.00
N GLN A 197 10.42 34.90 6.90
CA GLN A 197 9.73 36.17 6.62
C GLN A 197 10.67 37.10 5.83
N PRO A 198 10.39 37.40 4.54
CA PRO A 198 11.20 38.36 3.79
C PRO A 198 10.99 39.77 4.34
N GLU A 199 12.09 40.51 4.50
CA GLU A 199 12.07 41.97 4.68
C GLU A 199 11.39 42.69 3.50
#